data_AF-A0A7W2YLW2-F1
#
_entry.id   AF-A0A7W2YLW2-F1
#
_cell.length_a   1.000
_cell.length_b   1.000
_cell.length_c   1.000
_cell.angle_alpha   90.00
_cell.angle_beta   90.00
_cell.angle_gamma   90.00
#
_symmetry.space_group_name_H-M   'P 1'
#
loop_
_entity.id
_entity.type
_entity.pdbx_description
1 polymer ?
#
loop_
_entity_poly.entity_id
_entity_poly.type
_entity_poly.pdbx_seq_one_letter_code
_entity_poly.pdbx_strand_id
1 'polypeptide(L)'
;MFNVNKKLWSFNFGCLIAGSLVWLVHIGNLAPVPSVLHPHTDFILDYYPGSVTALSASIVSILMLVFMHKGFKLCASEHTFWLLLPTLSFMTLTLLIGQFMLASIMYAAVPILIVLTFSAIVFRLKSRSQTVS
;
A
#
# COMPACT_ATOMS: atom_id res chain seq x y z
N MET A 1 -0.73 12.64 26.79
CA MET A 1 -0.74 11.35 26.05
C MET A 1 -2.15 11.20 25.50
N PHE A 2 -2.38 11.36 24.19
CA PHE A 2 -3.72 11.20 23.64
C PHE A 2 -4.17 9.74 23.83
N ASN A 3 -5.28 9.52 24.52
CA ASN A 3 -5.88 8.20 24.67
C ASN A 3 -6.65 7.89 23.37
N VAL A 4 -5.91 7.51 22.33
CA VAL A 4 -6.46 7.31 20.99
C VAL A 4 -6.95 5.88 20.81
N ASN A 5 -8.16 5.72 20.28
CA ASN A 5 -8.70 4.41 19.92
C ASN A 5 -7.89 3.81 18.77
N LYS A 6 -7.02 2.85 19.10
CA LYS A 6 -6.08 2.24 18.14
C LYS A 6 -6.77 1.55 16.96
N LYS A 7 -7.95 0.96 17.17
CA LYS A 7 -8.73 0.30 16.10
C LYS A 7 -9.25 1.33 15.10
N LEU A 8 -9.83 2.41 15.61
CA LEU A 8 -10.36 3.50 14.79
C LEU A 8 -9.25 4.15 13.95
N TRP A 9 -8.09 4.41 14.56
CA TRP A 9 -6.96 4.98 13.82
C TRP A 9 -6.37 4.03 12.78
N SER A 10 -6.27 2.73 13.09
CA SER A 10 -5.84 1.73 12.10
C SER A 10 -6.77 1.68 10.89
N PHE A 11 -8.08 1.79 11.12
CA PHE A 11 -9.07 1.90 10.05
C PHE A 11 -8.91 3.19 9.24
N ASN A 12 -8.73 4.36 9.90
CA ASN A 12 -8.48 5.62 9.20
C ASN A 12 -7.21 5.56 8.33
N PHE A 13 -6.14 4.94 8.81
CA PHE A 13 -4.94 4.70 8.00
C PHE A 13 -5.23 3.78 6.81
N GLY A 14 -6.03 2.74 7.00
CA GLY A 14 -6.48 1.88 5.91
C GLY A 14 -7.26 2.67 4.85
N CYS A 15 -8.16 3.57 5.26
CA CYS A 15 -8.90 4.45 4.36
C CYS A 15 -7.99 5.42 3.61
N LEU A 16 -6.99 6.01 4.29
CA LEU A 16 -5.98 6.86 3.64
C LEU A 16 -5.19 6.09 2.59
N ILE A 17 -4.78 4.86 2.91
CA ILE A 17 -4.08 3.97 1.98
C ILE A 17 -4.99 3.66 0.77
N ALA A 18 -6.23 3.26 1.00
CA ALA A 18 -7.19 2.96 -0.07
C ALA A 18 -7.42 4.18 -0.99
N GLY A 19 -7.63 5.37 -0.43
CA GLY A 19 -7.77 6.60 -1.20
C GLY A 19 -6.52 6.96 -2.01
N SER A 20 -5.33 6.66 -1.47
CA SER A 20 -4.06 6.93 -2.16
C SER A 20 -3.82 6.05 -3.39
N LEU A 21 -4.52 4.92 -3.54
CA LEU A 21 -4.35 4.01 -4.68
C LEU A 21 -4.61 4.71 -6.02
N VAL A 22 -5.69 5.50 -6.09
CA VAL A 22 -6.06 6.24 -7.31
C VAL A 22 -4.99 7.28 -7.65
N TRP A 23 -4.47 7.97 -6.65
CA TRP A 23 -3.40 8.96 -6.82
C TRP A 23 -2.09 8.30 -7.28
N LEU A 24 -1.73 7.15 -6.71
CA LEU A 24 -0.54 6.40 -7.11
C LEU A 24 -0.60 5.95 -8.57
N VAL A 25 -1.76 5.42 -9.00
CA VAL A 25 -1.99 5.07 -10.41
C VAL A 25 -1.90 6.31 -11.30
N HIS A 26 -2.48 7.42 -10.87
CA HIS A 26 -2.42 8.66 -11.64
C HIS A 26 -0.97 9.16 -11.82
N ILE A 27 -0.15 9.09 -10.77
CA ILE A 27 1.28 9.43 -10.84
C ILE A 27 2.01 8.51 -11.82
N GLY A 28 1.76 7.20 -11.78
CA GLY A 28 2.37 6.25 -12.71
C GLY A 28 2.04 6.54 -14.17
N ASN A 29 0.80 6.96 -14.46
CA ASN A 29 0.36 7.34 -15.80
C ASN A 29 0.95 8.67 -16.29
N LEU A 30 1.27 9.59 -15.38
CA LEU A 30 1.89 10.88 -15.71
C LEU A 30 3.42 10.85 -15.72
N ALA A 31 4.04 9.74 -15.30
CA ALA A 31 5.47 9.66 -15.16
C ALA A 31 6.17 9.77 -16.53
N PRO A 32 7.13 10.71 -16.69
CA PRO A 32 7.86 10.84 -17.94
C PRO A 32 8.73 9.61 -18.16
N VAL A 33 8.76 9.12 -19.40
CA VAL A 33 9.57 7.96 -19.79
C VAL A 33 11.03 8.41 -20.02
N PRO A 34 12.02 7.77 -19.39
CA PRO A 34 13.43 8.08 -19.65
C PRO A 34 13.83 7.76 -21.08
N SER A 35 14.67 8.59 -21.69
CA SER A 35 15.14 8.43 -23.07
C SER A 35 15.86 7.10 -23.34
N VAL A 36 16.46 6.51 -22.31
CA VAL A 36 17.11 5.18 -22.36
C VAL A 36 16.13 4.05 -22.71
N LEU A 37 14.84 4.22 -22.38
CA LEU A 37 13.80 3.22 -22.61
C LEU A 37 13.11 3.38 -23.97
N HIS A 38 13.31 4.48 -24.70
CA HIS A 38 12.69 4.72 -26.00
C HIS A 38 12.88 3.60 -27.05
N PRO A 39 14.01 2.86 -27.09
CA PRO A 39 14.16 1.70 -27.98
C PRO A 39 13.25 0.51 -27.63
N HIS A 40 12.66 0.49 -26.43
CA HIS A 40 11.84 -0.60 -25.90
C HIS A 40 10.36 -0.18 -25.79
N THR A 41 9.75 0.13 -26.94
CA THR A 41 8.37 0.66 -27.02
C THR A 41 7.33 -0.25 -26.37
N ASP A 42 7.49 -1.58 -26.49
CA ASP A 42 6.55 -2.55 -25.91
C ASP A 42 6.58 -2.49 -24.37
N PHE A 43 7.76 -2.31 -23.78
CA PHE A 43 7.89 -2.15 -22.34
C PHE A 43 7.28 -0.83 -21.85
N ILE A 44 7.47 0.25 -22.61
CA ILE A 44 6.93 1.57 -22.28
C ILE A 44 5.41 1.54 -22.23
N LEU A 45 4.77 0.92 -23.21
CA LEU A 45 3.32 0.93 -23.31
C LEU A 45 2.67 0.03 -22.25
N ASP A 46 3.22 -1.17 -22.05
CA ASP A 46 2.53 -2.21 -21.28
C ASP A 46 2.93 -2.26 -19.81
N TYR A 47 4.17 -1.89 -19.46
CA TYR A 47 4.73 -2.17 -18.13
C TYR A 47 5.25 -0.94 -17.39
N TYR A 48 5.66 0.11 -18.09
CA TYR A 48 6.28 1.27 -17.45
C TYR A 48 5.35 1.99 -16.44
N PRO A 49 4.09 2.37 -16.78
CA PRO A 49 3.21 3.04 -15.83
C PRO A 49 2.90 2.19 -14.60
N GLY A 50 2.69 0.88 -14.81
CA GLY A 50 2.46 -0.09 -13.74
C GLY A 50 3.68 -0.25 -12.82
N SER A 51 4.88 -0.27 -13.40
CA SER A 51 6.14 -0.39 -12.64
C SER A 51 6.39 0.85 -11.78
N VAL A 52 6.19 2.05 -12.32
CA VAL A 52 6.31 3.31 -11.56
C VAL A 52 5.26 3.36 -10.45
N THR A 53 4.03 2.94 -10.74
CA THR A 53 2.96 2.83 -9.74
C THR A 53 3.37 1.87 -8.61
N ALA A 54 3.90 0.69 -8.94
CA ALA A 54 4.29 -0.30 -7.94
C ALA A 54 5.45 0.18 -7.05
N LEU A 55 6.46 0.82 -7.64
CA LEU A 55 7.59 1.39 -6.90
C LEU A 55 7.15 2.51 -5.97
N SER A 56 6.36 3.46 -6.48
CA SER A 56 5.84 4.57 -5.67
C SER A 56 4.92 4.07 -4.54
N ALA A 57 4.04 3.10 -4.83
CA ALA A 57 3.18 2.46 -3.84
C ALA A 57 3.98 1.76 -2.73
N SER A 58 5.08 1.09 -3.09
CA SER A 58 6.00 0.49 -2.12
C SER A 58 6.62 1.54 -1.20
N ILE A 59 7.13 2.64 -1.76
CA ILE A 59 7.72 3.74 -0.99
C ILE A 59 6.67 4.36 -0.04
N VAL A 60 5.49 4.67 -0.56
CA VAL A 60 4.40 5.28 0.23
C VAL A 60 3.95 4.35 1.35
N SER A 61 3.84 3.04 1.11
CA SER A 61 3.49 2.08 2.16
C SER A 61 4.52 2.01 3.29
N ILE A 62 5.82 2.06 2.96
CA ILE A 62 6.90 2.10 3.95
C ILE A 62 6.82 3.41 4.75
N LEU A 63 6.64 4.55 4.09
CA LEU A 63 6.49 5.85 4.75
C LEU A 63 5.28 5.88 5.70
N MET A 64 4.14 5.32 5.25
CA MET A 64 2.94 5.20 6.07
C MET A 64 3.18 4.33 7.30
N LEU A 65 3.86 3.18 7.17
CA LEU A 65 4.22 2.35 8.31
C LEU A 65 5.12 3.09 9.31
N VAL A 66 6.11 3.85 8.82
CA VAL A 66 6.98 4.66 9.68
C VAL A 66 6.18 5.74 10.41
N PHE A 67 5.25 6.40 9.73
CA PHE A 67 4.39 7.43 10.32
C PHE A 67 3.42 6.85 11.35
N MET A 68 2.78 5.70 11.07
CA MET A 68 1.93 4.99 12.02
C MET A 68 2.70 4.59 13.28
N HIS A 69 3.92 4.08 13.12
CA HIS A 69 4.74 3.64 14.24
C HIS A 69 5.27 4.82 15.08
N LYS A 70 5.81 5.87 14.45
CA LYS A 70 6.38 7.03 15.16
C LYS A 70 5.33 7.99 15.71
N GLY A 71 4.28 8.28 14.94
CA GLY A 71 3.28 9.28 15.30
C GLY A 71 2.24 8.75 16.29
N PHE A 72 1.75 7.53 16.08
CA PHE A 72 0.61 6.99 16.82
C PHE A 72 0.94 5.78 17.69
N LYS A 73 2.21 5.32 17.69
CA LYS A 73 2.64 4.07 18.35
C LYS A 73 1.73 2.89 17.99
N LEU A 74 1.22 2.89 16.75
CA LEU A 74 0.35 1.84 16.23
C LEU A 74 1.22 0.73 15.63
N CYS A 75 1.08 -0.48 16.20
CA CYS A 75 1.65 -1.67 15.61
C CYS A 75 0.69 -2.21 14.54
N ALA A 76 1.11 -2.22 13.27
CA ALA A 76 0.34 -2.80 12.16
C ALA A 76 -0.06 -4.27 12.41
N SER A 77 0.66 -4.98 13.28
CA SER A 77 0.36 -6.36 13.70
C SER A 77 -0.88 -6.49 14.62
N GLU A 78 -1.17 -5.50 15.46
CA GLU A 78 -2.26 -5.59 16.45
C GLU A 78 -3.65 -5.51 15.80
N HIS A 79 -3.77 -4.72 14.73
CA HIS A 79 -5.04 -4.43 14.06
C HIS A 79 -4.93 -4.56 12.53
N THR A 80 -4.19 -5.57 12.06
CA THR A 80 -3.92 -5.80 10.63
C THR A 80 -5.21 -5.93 9.83
N PHE A 81 -6.24 -6.57 10.39
CA PHE A 81 -7.57 -6.66 9.77
C PHE A 81 -8.19 -5.28 9.48
N TRP A 82 -8.18 -4.37 10.45
CA TRP A 82 -8.76 -3.03 10.30
C TRP A 82 -7.97 -2.15 9.33
N LEU A 83 -6.66 -2.38 9.23
CA LEU A 83 -5.80 -1.67 8.29
C LEU A 83 -6.00 -2.15 6.84
N LEU A 84 -6.17 -3.46 6.63
CA LEU A 84 -6.32 -4.07 5.30
C LEU A 84 -7.75 -3.96 4.74
N LEU A 85 -8.75 -3.93 5.62
CA LEU A 85 -10.17 -3.95 5.24
C LEU A 85 -10.53 -2.86 4.22
N PRO A 86 -10.19 -1.58 4.40
CA PRO A 86 -10.55 -0.53 3.43
C PRO A 86 -9.92 -0.75 2.06
N THR A 87 -8.67 -1.23 2.00
CA THR A 87 -7.97 -1.52 0.74
C THR A 87 -8.64 -2.67 0.00
N LEU A 88 -8.99 -3.75 0.71
CA LEU A 88 -9.70 -4.89 0.13
C LEU A 88 -11.11 -4.50 -0.33
N SER A 89 -11.84 -3.72 0.49
CA SER A 89 -13.16 -3.21 0.11
C SER A 89 -13.09 -2.30 -1.12
N PHE A 90 -12.06 -1.46 -1.23
CA PHE A 90 -11.84 -0.63 -2.40
C PHE A 90 -11.53 -1.46 -3.65
N MET A 91 -10.72 -2.52 -3.52
CA MET A 91 -10.46 -3.45 -4.63
C MET A 91 -11.73 -4.18 -5.07
N THR A 92 -12.55 -4.66 -4.13
CA THR A 92 -13.82 -5.31 -4.49
C THR A 92 -14.78 -4.32 -5.15
N LEU A 93 -14.89 -3.09 -4.65
CA LEU A 93 -15.71 -2.06 -5.29
C LEU A 93 -15.20 -1.72 -6.71
N THR A 94 -13.88 -1.65 -6.89
CA THR A 94 -13.26 -1.46 -8.20
C THR A 94 -13.60 -2.63 -9.13
N LEU A 95 -13.57 -3.87 -8.64
CA LEU A 95 -13.97 -5.05 -9.42
C LEU A 95 -15.45 -5.02 -9.82
N LEU A 96 -16.34 -4.55 -8.95
CA LEU A 96 -17.77 -4.53 -9.23
C LEU A 96 -18.17 -3.39 -10.20
N ILE A 97 -17.58 -2.20 -10.04
CA ILE A 97 -18.07 -0.97 -10.68
C ILE A 97 -17.08 -0.43 -11.73
N GLY A 98 -15.79 -0.71 -11.58
CA GLY A 98 -14.70 -0.10 -12.36
C GLY A 98 -13.72 -1.12 -12.93
N GLN A 99 -14.23 -2.19 -13.55
CA GLN A 99 -13.43 -3.34 -14.01
C GLN A 99 -12.20 -2.96 -14.85
N PHE A 100 -12.34 -1.96 -15.73
CA PHE A 100 -11.22 -1.48 -16.56
C PHE A 100 -10.07 -0.85 -15.76
N MET A 101 -10.35 -0.31 -14.57
CA MET A 101 -9.32 0.29 -13.69
C MET A 101 -8.70 -0.73 -12.74
N LEU A 102 -9.25 -1.95 -12.66
CA LEU A 102 -8.81 -2.95 -11.70
C LEU A 102 -7.34 -3.31 -11.88
N ALA A 103 -6.89 -3.53 -13.13
CA ALA A 103 -5.50 -3.88 -13.42
C ALA A 103 -4.53 -2.78 -12.93
N SER A 104 -4.83 -1.52 -13.23
CA SER A 104 -4.04 -0.38 -12.76
C SER A 104 -4.03 -0.27 -11.24
N ILE A 105 -5.19 -0.42 -10.59
CA ILE A 105 -5.29 -0.40 -9.12
C ILE A 105 -4.52 -1.56 -8.49
N MET A 106 -4.47 -2.75 -9.12
CA MET A 106 -3.69 -3.88 -8.62
C MET A 106 -2.18 -3.59 -8.60
N TYR A 107 -1.65 -2.86 -9.58
CA TYR A 107 -0.25 -2.42 -9.56
C TYR A 107 0.09 -1.54 -8.35
N ALA A 108 -0.88 -0.83 -7.78
CA ALA A 108 -0.70 -0.09 -6.52
C ALA A 108 -1.02 -0.95 -5.28
N ALA A 109 -2.14 -1.67 -5.31
CA ALA A 109 -2.67 -2.36 -4.13
C ALA A 109 -1.83 -3.57 -3.72
N VAL A 110 -1.37 -4.38 -4.67
CA VAL A 110 -0.56 -5.58 -4.41
C VAL A 110 0.74 -5.24 -3.64
N PRO A 111 1.60 -4.30 -4.10
CA PRO A 111 2.82 -3.97 -3.37
C PRO A 111 2.54 -3.42 -1.96
N ILE A 112 1.49 -2.61 -1.79
CA ILE A 112 1.08 -2.12 -0.47
C ILE A 112 0.69 -3.28 0.44
N LEU A 113 -0.15 -4.21 -0.03
CA LEU A 113 -0.57 -5.36 0.76
C LEU A 113 0.63 -6.25 1.13
N ILE A 114 1.59 -6.44 0.22
CA ILE A 114 2.83 -7.18 0.50
C ILE A 114 3.62 -6.49 1.60
N VAL A 115 3.85 -5.17 1.53
CA VAL A 115 4.60 -4.43 2.55
C VAL A 115 3.89 -4.47 3.90
N LEU A 116 2.57 -4.26 3.93
CA LEU A 116 1.78 -4.28 5.17
C LEU A 116 1.78 -5.67 5.82
N THR A 117 1.57 -6.73 5.04
CA THR A 117 1.56 -8.10 5.56
C THR A 117 2.95 -8.57 5.98
N PHE A 118 3.98 -8.29 5.19
CA PHE A 118 5.36 -8.62 5.52
C PHE A 118 5.80 -7.93 6.81
N SER A 119 5.51 -6.63 6.96
CA SER A 119 5.82 -5.90 8.19
C SER A 119 5.09 -6.51 9.39
N ALA A 120 3.79 -6.84 9.26
CA ALA A 120 3.03 -7.48 10.32
C ALA A 120 3.63 -8.84 10.73
N ILE A 121 4.08 -9.65 9.76
CA ILE A 121 4.75 -10.94 10.02
C ILE A 121 6.06 -10.73 10.77
N VAL A 122 6.93 -9.83 10.29
CA VAL A 122 8.22 -9.53 10.94
C VAL A 122 8.03 -9.05 12.38
N PHE A 123 7.05 -8.18 12.64
CA PHE A 123 6.74 -7.71 13.99
C PHE A 123 6.24 -8.85 14.90
N ARG A 124 5.40 -9.77 14.40
CA ARG A 124 4.94 -10.94 15.16
C ARG A 124 6.07 -11.89 15.50
N LEU A 125 6.96 -12.17 14.54
CA LEU A 125 8.13 -13.02 14.75
C LEU A 125 9.08 -12.40 15.79
N LYS A 126 9.34 -11.10 15.70
CA LYS A 126 10.18 -10.38 16.67
C LYS A 126 9.59 -10.41 18.08
N SER A 127 8.28 -10.20 18.23
CA SER A 127 7.60 -10.26 19.52
C SER A 127 7.65 -11.66 20.14
N ARG A 128 7.49 -12.72 19.33
CA ARG A 128 7.64 -14.11 19.81
C ARG A 128 9.06 -14.41 20.28
N SER A 129 10.08 -13.97 19.54
CA SER A 129 11.49 -14.18 19.92
C SER A 129 11.81 -13.60 21.30
N GLN A 130 11.29 -12.41 21.62
CA GLN A 130 11.49 -11.76 22.93
C GLN A 130 10.71 -12.42 24.08
N THR A 131 9.73 -13.27 23.81
CA THR A 131 8.95 -13.97 24.85
C THR A 131 9.60 -15.30 25.23
N VAL A 132 10.58 -15.77 24.44
CA VAL A 132 11.28 -17.06 24.62
C VAL A 132 12.70 -16.86 25.19
N SER A 133 13.16 -15.61 25.32
CA SER A 133 14.40 -15.22 26.02
C SER A 133 14.12 -14.71 27.42
#